data_AF-A0A2M7HPB2-F1
#
_entry.id   AF-A0A2M7HPB2-F1
#
_cell.length_a   1.000
_cell.length_b   1.000
_cell.length_c   1.000
_cell.angle_alpha   90.00
_cell.angle_beta   90.00
_cell.angle_gamma   90.00
#
_symmetry.space_group_name_H-M   'P 1'
#
loop_
_entity.id
_entity.type
_entity.pdbx_description
1 polymer ?
#
loop_
_entity_poly.entity_id
_entity_poly.type
_entity_poly.pdbx_seq_one_letter_code
_entity_poly.pdbx_strand_id
1 'polypeptide(L)'
;MTAITHVYNYTVRCPHYKDPEHPVTWLNHIEMNQSCEIALNRITKWHELSGDKSFETNKFVVRKAENEDAYFSMQSDRLKNDGHALVTFKIFLDECCDDAAPEEIMQHLIEDYQQRLAKLEQV
;
A
#
# COMPACT_ATOMS: atom_id res chain seq x y z
N MET A 1 -9.61 24.03 -3.03
CA MET A 1 -9.85 22.59 -2.78
C MET A 1 -9.54 21.89 -4.09
N THR A 2 -8.47 21.10 -4.15
CA THR A 2 -8.10 20.41 -5.40
C THR A 2 -8.58 18.97 -5.33
N ALA A 3 -9.26 18.52 -6.38
CA ALA A 3 -9.81 17.18 -6.43
C ALA A 3 -8.68 16.14 -6.60
N ILE A 4 -8.81 15.01 -5.91
CA ILE A 4 -8.00 13.82 -6.22
C ILE A 4 -8.43 13.31 -7.59
N THR A 5 -7.50 13.27 -8.53
CA THR A 5 -7.76 12.84 -9.91
C THR A 5 -7.32 11.40 -10.15
N HIS A 6 -6.43 10.86 -9.32
CA HIS A 6 -5.94 9.49 -9.41
C HIS A 6 -5.95 8.83 -8.03
N VAL A 7 -6.44 7.60 -7.95
CA VAL A 7 -6.49 6.80 -6.72
C VAL A 7 -5.79 5.47 -6.98
N TYR A 8 -4.92 5.06 -6.06
CA TYR A 8 -4.23 3.79 -6.09
C TYR A 8 -4.36 3.10 -4.73
N ASN A 9 -5.02 1.95 -4.69
CA ASN A 9 -5.17 1.16 -3.49
C ASN A 9 -4.43 -0.16 -3.68
N TYR A 10 -3.34 -0.34 -2.95
CA TYR A 10 -2.58 -1.58 -2.91
C TYR A 10 -3.00 -2.43 -1.72
N THR A 11 -3.17 -3.72 -1.95
CA THR A 11 -3.38 -4.72 -0.92
C THR A 11 -2.40 -5.85 -1.16
N VAL A 12 -1.62 -6.21 -0.15
CA VAL A 12 -0.77 -7.39 -0.20
C VAL A 12 -1.25 -8.38 0.84
N ARG A 13 -1.36 -9.64 0.46
CA ARG A 13 -1.66 -10.74 1.38
C ARG A 13 -0.50 -11.72 1.35
N CYS A 14 0.20 -11.85 2.47
CA CYS A 14 1.19 -12.89 2.62
C CYS A 14 0.49 -14.26 2.60
N PRO A 15 0.88 -15.18 1.70
CA PRO A 15 0.18 -16.45 1.51
C PRO A 15 0.46 -17.44 2.64
N HIS A 16 -0.59 -18.15 3.08
CA HIS A 16 -0.51 -19.13 4.18
C HIS A 16 -0.29 -20.57 3.75
N TYR A 17 -0.10 -20.82 2.46
CA TYR A 17 0.03 -22.16 1.89
C TYR A 17 1.34 -22.31 1.13
N LYS A 18 1.86 -23.54 1.14
CA LYS A 18 2.97 -23.95 0.28
C LYS A 18 2.39 -24.74 -0.89
N ASP A 19 2.59 -24.24 -2.10
CA ASP A 19 2.33 -24.99 -3.32
C ASP A 19 3.58 -25.85 -3.62
N PRO A 20 3.48 -27.18 -3.72
CA PRO A 20 4.60 -28.05 -4.06
C PRO A 20 5.15 -27.81 -5.47
N GLU A 21 4.34 -27.27 -6.38
CA GLU A 21 4.67 -27.12 -7.81
C GLU A 21 5.09 -25.68 -8.16
N HIS A 22 4.67 -24.67 -7.38
CA HIS A 22 5.00 -23.27 -7.63
C HIS A 22 5.51 -22.53 -6.39
N PRO A 23 6.52 -21.65 -6.50
CA PRO A 23 6.91 -20.78 -5.39
C PRO A 23 5.78 -19.78 -5.09
N VAL A 24 5.15 -19.96 -3.94
CA VAL A 24 4.12 -19.04 -3.43
C VAL A 24 4.83 -17.91 -2.69
N THR A 25 4.77 -16.70 -3.25
CA THR A 25 5.40 -15.51 -2.66
C THR A 25 4.38 -14.37 -2.61
N TRP A 26 4.55 -13.43 -1.68
CA TRP A 26 3.68 -12.26 -1.56
C TRP A 26 3.63 -11.41 -2.85
N LEU A 27 4.67 -11.48 -3.69
CA LEU A 27 4.71 -10.81 -5.00
C LEU A 27 3.54 -11.22 -5.90
N ASN A 28 3.08 -12.47 -5.79
CA ASN A 28 1.95 -12.98 -6.58
C ASN A 28 0.58 -12.60 -5.98
N HIS A 29 0.57 -11.97 -4.81
CA HIS A 29 -0.64 -11.62 -4.04
C HIS A 29 -0.76 -10.11 -3.80
N ILE A 30 -0.21 -9.32 -4.73
CA ILE A 30 -0.39 -7.87 -4.78
C ILE A 30 -1.64 -7.57 -5.60
N GLU A 31 -2.67 -7.04 -4.96
CA GLU A 31 -3.89 -6.54 -5.58
C GLU A 31 -3.86 -5.02 -5.64
N MET A 32 -4.19 -4.44 -6.80
CA MET A 32 -4.31 -3.00 -6.99
C MET A 32 -5.67 -2.63 -7.58
N ASN A 33 -6.31 -1.60 -7.02
CA ASN A 33 -7.53 -1.01 -7.59
C ASN A 33 -7.54 0.52 -7.47
N GLN A 34 -8.51 1.17 -8.10
CA GLN A 34 -8.65 2.63 -8.14
C GLN A 34 -9.95 3.12 -7.48
N SER A 35 -10.57 2.31 -6.62
CA SER A 35 -11.84 2.66 -5.99
C SER A 35 -11.69 3.80 -4.98
N CYS A 36 -12.39 4.90 -5.20
CA CYS A 36 -12.45 6.03 -4.26
C CYS A 36 -13.09 5.63 -2.92
N GLU A 37 -14.06 4.71 -2.93
CA GLU A 37 -14.73 4.23 -1.72
C GLU A 37 -13.75 3.47 -0.81
N ILE A 38 -12.93 2.60 -1.41
CA ILE A 38 -11.89 1.86 -0.68
C ILE A 38 -10.84 2.83 -0.11
N ALA A 39 -10.42 3.81 -0.91
CA ALA A 39 -9.45 4.81 -0.47
C ALA A 39 -9.98 5.64 0.70
N LEU A 40 -11.22 6.13 0.60
CA LEU A 40 -11.86 6.90 1.66
C LEU A 40 -11.97 6.08 2.96
N ASN A 41 -12.42 4.83 2.87
CA ASN A 41 -12.51 3.95 4.03
C ASN A 41 -11.14 3.76 4.71
N ARG A 42 -10.08 3.56 3.92
CA ARG A 42 -8.70 3.40 4.44
C ARG A 42 -8.15 4.67 5.06
N ILE A 43 -8.44 5.84 4.49
CA ILE A 43 -8.06 7.14 5.09
C ILE A 43 -8.77 7.33 6.44
N THR A 44 -10.07 7.05 6.50
CA THR A 44 -10.82 7.13 7.75
C THR A 44 -10.20 6.22 8.80
N LYS A 45 -9.94 4.95 8.45
CA LYS A 45 -9.23 4.02 9.34
C LYS A 45 -7.83 4.50 9.73
N TRP A 46 -7.11 5.15 8.82
CA TRP A 46 -5.79 5.70 9.10
C TRP A 46 -5.82 6.81 10.17
N HIS A 47 -6.87 7.63 10.17
CA HIS A 47 -7.01 8.71 11.15
C HIS A 47 -7.60 8.25 12.48
N GLU A 48 -8.46 7.23 12.46
CA GLU A 48 -9.20 6.79 13.65
C GLU A 48 -8.54 5.58 14.35
N LEU A 49 -7.94 4.66 13.59
CA LEU A 49 -7.61 3.30 14.05
C LEU A 49 -6.29 2.75 13.47
N SER A 50 -5.38 3.61 13.01
CA SER A 50 -4.17 3.15 12.30
C SER A 50 -3.16 2.35 13.12
N GLY A 51 -3.34 2.29 14.44
CA GLY A 51 -2.36 1.80 15.39
C GLY A 51 -1.06 2.61 15.40
N ASP A 52 0.02 1.97 15.84
CA ASP A 52 1.30 2.62 16.16
C ASP A 52 2.23 2.75 14.95
N LYS A 53 3.04 3.82 14.94
CA LYS A 53 4.12 3.97 13.95
C LYS A 53 5.08 2.80 14.10
N SER A 54 5.22 2.01 13.04
CA SER A 54 6.14 0.87 12.98
C SER A 54 7.48 1.28 12.38
N PHE A 55 7.48 1.87 11.18
CA PHE A 55 8.68 2.37 10.51
C PHE A 55 8.35 3.49 9.53
N GLU A 56 9.37 4.04 8.88
CA GLU A 56 9.23 5.06 7.84
C GLU A 56 10.19 4.76 6.70
N THR A 57 9.69 4.78 5.47
CA THR A 57 10.51 4.57 4.27
C THR A 57 10.04 5.50 3.15
N ASN A 58 10.97 6.14 2.43
CA ASN A 58 10.67 7.08 1.34
C ASN A 58 9.60 8.14 1.67
N LYS A 59 9.59 8.66 2.92
CA LYS A 59 8.59 9.61 3.47
C LYS A 59 7.19 9.02 3.72
N PHE A 60 6.99 7.73 3.47
CA PHE A 60 5.81 7.00 3.88
C PHE A 60 5.96 6.59 5.34
N VAL A 61 5.07 7.11 6.20
CA VAL A 61 4.91 6.61 7.55
C VAL A 61 4.11 5.31 7.47
N VAL A 62 4.66 4.23 8.01
CA VAL A 62 3.97 2.94 8.08
C VAL A 62 3.53 2.70 9.51
N ARG A 63 2.24 2.38 9.68
CA ARG A 63 1.67 2.04 10.98
C ARG A 63 1.22 0.58 11.02
N LYS A 64 1.47 -0.10 12.14
CA LYS A 64 0.93 -1.44 12.41
C LYS A 64 -0.38 -1.27 13.18
N ALA A 65 -1.45 -1.87 12.69
CA ALA A 65 -2.73 -1.84 13.40
C ALA A 65 -2.66 -2.66 14.69
N GLU A 66 -3.37 -2.20 15.73
CA GLU A 66 -3.33 -2.83 17.05
C GLU A 66 -4.07 -4.18 17.10
N ASN A 67 -5.15 -4.30 16.32
CA ASN A 67 -6.10 -5.44 16.40
C ASN A 67 -6.08 -6.35 15.15
N GLU A 68 -5.15 -6.12 14.23
CA GLU A 68 -4.94 -6.96 13.06
C GLU A 68 -3.44 -6.99 12.72
N ASP A 69 -2.92 -8.12 12.24
CA ASP A 69 -1.56 -8.20 11.69
C ASP A 69 -1.51 -7.57 10.30
N ALA A 70 -1.88 -6.29 10.26
CA ALA A 70 -1.83 -5.48 9.07
C ALA A 70 -1.05 -4.20 9.28
N TYR A 71 -0.36 -3.82 8.21
CA TYR A 71 0.38 -2.57 8.09
C TYR A 71 -0.34 -1.67 7.12
N PHE A 72 -0.37 -0.39 7.45
CA PHE A 72 -1.01 0.64 6.67
C PHE A 72 -0.04 1.76 6.35
N SER A 73 -0.25 2.38 5.20
CA SER A 73 0.40 3.63 4.84
C SER A 73 -0.45 4.36 3.80
N MET A 74 -0.34 5.68 3.75
CA MET A 74 -0.98 6.49 2.72
C MET A 74 -0.18 7.74 2.44
N GLN A 75 -0.30 8.25 1.22
CA GLN A 75 0.28 9.52 0.81
C GLN A 75 -0.56 10.13 -0.31
N SER A 76 -0.46 11.44 -0.44
CA SER A 76 -0.94 12.15 -1.63
C SER A 76 0.22 12.86 -2.31
N ASP A 77 0.21 12.85 -3.63
CA ASP A 77 1.23 13.47 -4.46
C ASP A 77 0.57 14.43 -5.46
N ARG A 78 1.21 15.59 -5.67
CA ARG A 78 0.79 16.54 -6.69
C ARG A 78 1.40 16.15 -8.03
N LEU A 79 0.58 16.14 -9.07
CA LEU A 79 0.97 15.87 -10.44
C LEU A 79 0.93 17.16 -11.28
N LYS A 80 1.45 17.08 -12.51
CA LYS A 80 1.30 18.14 -13.52
C LYS A 80 -0.18 18.43 -13.82
N ASN A 81 -0.42 19.60 -14.42
CA ASN A 81 -1.76 20.04 -14.86
C ASN A 81 -2.81 20.01 -13.74
N ASP A 82 -2.40 20.36 -12.52
CA ASP A 82 -3.22 20.34 -11.30
C ASP A 82 -3.81 18.95 -10.93
N GLY A 83 -3.26 17.88 -11.50
CA GLY A 83 -3.58 16.52 -11.08
C GLY A 83 -3.11 16.23 -9.66
N HIS A 84 -3.84 15.37 -8.95
CA HIS A 84 -3.48 14.93 -7.61
C HIS A 84 -3.70 13.42 -7.51
N ALA A 85 -2.69 12.72 -7.03
CA ALA A 85 -2.76 11.30 -6.76
C ALA A 85 -2.94 11.05 -5.26
N LEU A 86 -3.69 10.01 -4.93
CA LEU A 86 -3.80 9.45 -3.59
C LEU A 86 -3.42 7.98 -3.67
N VAL A 87 -2.53 7.55 -2.79
CA VAL A 87 -2.17 6.13 -2.64
C VAL A 87 -2.47 5.65 -1.22
N THR A 88 -2.97 4.42 -1.12
CA THR A 88 -3.12 3.69 0.13
C THR A 88 -2.50 2.30 0.02
N PHE A 89 -1.73 1.90 1.02
CA PHE A 89 -1.13 0.58 1.14
C PHE A 89 -1.75 -0.14 2.34
N LYS A 90 -2.13 -1.40 2.12
CA LYS A 90 -2.49 -2.34 3.19
C LYS A 90 -1.73 -3.63 2.98
N ILE A 91 -0.94 -4.06 3.96
CA ILE A 91 -0.20 -5.33 3.93
C ILE A 91 -0.78 -6.19 5.05
N PHE A 92 -1.27 -7.38 4.73
CA PHE A 92 -1.63 -8.40 5.71
C PHE A 92 -0.46 -9.37 5.85
N LEU A 93 0.13 -9.43 7.04
CA LEU A 93 1.03 -10.52 7.40
C LEU A 93 0.20 -11.63 8.01
N ASP A 94 0.50 -12.86 7.63
CA ASP A 94 0.00 -14.05 8.31
C ASP A 94 1.15 -14.66 9.11
N GLU A 95 0.85 -15.36 10.21
CA GLU A 95 1.82 -15.87 11.20
C GLU A 95 2.86 -16.84 10.58
N CYS A 96 2.60 -17.35 9.38
CA CYS A 96 3.46 -18.29 8.68
C CYS A 96 4.57 -17.65 7.81
N CYS A 97 4.56 -16.33 7.64
CA CYS A 97 5.50 -15.63 6.77
C CYS A 97 6.61 -14.93 7.57
N ASP A 98 7.46 -15.72 8.23
CA ASP A 98 8.68 -15.23 8.90
C ASP A 98 9.70 -14.61 7.92
N ASP A 99 9.60 -14.92 6.62
CA ASP A 99 10.57 -14.48 5.61
C ASP A 99 10.22 -13.13 4.94
N ALA A 100 8.99 -12.61 5.10
CA ALA A 100 8.55 -11.41 4.39
C ALA A 100 8.63 -10.17 5.28
N ALA A 101 9.70 -9.38 5.11
CA ALA A 101 9.86 -8.12 5.84
C ALA A 101 8.85 -7.07 5.31
N PRO A 102 7.97 -6.49 6.15
CA PRO A 102 7.01 -5.46 5.72
C PRO A 102 7.67 -4.26 5.06
N GLU A 103 8.90 -3.95 5.43
CA GLU A 103 9.70 -2.89 4.85
C GLU A 103 10.09 -3.18 3.39
N GLU A 104 10.45 -4.44 3.07
CA GLU A 104 10.75 -4.87 1.70
C GLU A 104 9.50 -4.83 0.82
N ILE A 105 8.38 -5.34 1.34
CA ILE A 105 7.08 -5.25 0.65
C ILE A 105 6.74 -3.79 0.39
N MET A 106 6.85 -2.92 1.41
CA MET A 106 6.53 -1.51 1.27
C MET A 106 7.43 -0.83 0.23
N GLN A 107 8.73 -1.11 0.25
CA GLN A 107 9.68 -0.58 -0.74
C GLN A 107 9.27 -0.96 -2.17
N HIS A 108 8.96 -2.23 -2.40
CA HIS A 108 8.50 -2.72 -3.70
C HIS A 108 7.23 -2.02 -4.19
N LEU A 109 6.24 -1.86 -3.29
CA LEU A 109 4.98 -1.18 -3.63
C LEU A 109 5.18 0.32 -3.92
N ILE A 110 6.06 0.99 -3.18
CA ILE A 110 6.40 2.39 -3.41
C ILE A 110 7.07 2.55 -4.78
N GLU A 111 7.97 1.65 -5.15
CA GLU A 111 8.62 1.68 -6.46
C GLU A 111 7.62 1.51 -7.61
N ASP A 112 6.69 0.54 -7.53
CA ASP A 112 5.62 0.38 -8.51
C ASP A 112 4.73 1.63 -8.59
N TYR A 113 4.37 2.22 -7.44
CA TYR A 113 3.60 3.46 -7.39
C TYR A 113 4.34 4.64 -8.07
N GLN A 114 5.62 4.83 -7.76
CA GLN A 114 6.45 5.88 -8.36
C GLN A 114 6.58 5.71 -9.88
N GLN A 115 6.74 4.48 -10.36
CA GLN A 115 6.76 4.20 -11.80
C GLN A 115 5.43 4.55 -12.48
N ARG A 116 4.29 4.37 -11.81
CA ARG A 116 2.97 4.80 -12.33
C ARG A 116 2.85 6.31 -12.38
N LEU A 117 3.29 7.02 -11.34
CA LEU A 117 3.30 8.48 -11.35
C LEU A 117 4.18 9.02 -12.48
N ALA A 118 5.39 8.47 -12.66
CA ALA A 118 6.30 8.91 -13.70
C ALA A 118 5.70 8.78 -15.12
N LYS A 119 4.88 7.75 -15.37
CA LYS A 119 4.16 7.60 -16.65
C LYS A 119 3.10 8.68 -16.86
N LEU A 120 2.42 9.12 -15.81
CA LEU A 120 1.43 10.20 -15.89
C LEU A 120 2.08 11.56 -16.11
N GLU A 121 3.30 11.76 -15.61
CA GLU A 121 4.02 13.02 -15.77
C GLU A 121 4.74 13.18 -17.12
N GLN A 122 4.80 12.11 -17.92
CA GLN A 122 5.31 12.17 -19.30
C GLN A 122 4.26 12.64 -20.31
N VAL A 123 2.98 12.74 -19.91
CA VAL A 123 1.85 13.17 -20.73
C VAL A 123 1.60 14.67 -20.59
#